data_AF-A0A355A4M4-F1
#
_entry.id   AF-A0A355A4M4-F1
#
_cell.length_a   1.000
_cell.length_b   1.000
_cell.length_c   1.000
_cell.angle_alpha   90.00
_cell.angle_beta   90.00
_cell.angle_gamma   90.00
#
_symmetry.space_group_name_H-M   'P 1'
#
loop_
_entity.id
_entity.type
_entity.pdbx_description
1 polymer ?
#
loop_
_entity_poly.entity_id
_entity_poly.type
_entity_poly.pdbx_seq_one_letter_code
_entity_poly.pdbx_strand_id
1 'polypeptide(L)'
;MNNQQNFGQQNQGTIKNPSVGNKVKGPQLNDRDIINDVLATQKYLTDNFNVFAREASHDHLHGLTMGVLNETHQAARDVYNLMFKKGWYKLTSASRQTLDQTQQQFTNYQTQFPSDHQELQ
;
A
#
# COMPACT_ATOMS: atom_id res chain seq x y z
N MET A 1 -44.39 -4.11 13.06
CA MET A 1 -43.78 -4.63 11.82
C MET A 1 -42.32 -4.23 11.82
N ASN A 2 -41.47 -5.19 12.19
CA ASN A 2 -40.01 -5.09 12.22
C ASN A 2 -39.48 -5.10 10.78
N ASN A 3 -38.63 -4.14 10.41
CA ASN A 3 -37.80 -4.27 9.23
C ASN A 3 -36.35 -3.91 9.58
N GLN A 4 -35.69 -4.85 10.26
CA GLN A 4 -34.23 -4.88 10.36
C GLN A 4 -33.68 -5.25 8.98
N GLN A 5 -33.17 -4.25 8.26
CA GLN A 5 -32.32 -4.50 7.10
C GLN A 5 -31.01 -5.11 7.59
N ASN A 6 -30.90 -6.41 7.35
CA ASN A 6 -29.69 -7.20 7.53
C ASN A 6 -28.66 -6.76 6.49
N PHE A 7 -27.83 -5.77 6.82
CA PHE A 7 -26.62 -5.49 6.05
C PHE A 7 -25.68 -6.67 6.23
N GLY A 8 -25.58 -7.48 5.16
CA GLY A 8 -24.77 -8.69 5.15
C GLY A 8 -23.37 -8.44 5.70
N GLN A 9 -22.96 -9.29 6.64
CA GLN A 9 -21.58 -9.45 7.06
C GLN A 9 -20.73 -9.69 5.80
N GLN A 10 -20.03 -8.67 5.32
CA GLN A 10 -18.92 -8.87 4.40
C GLN A 10 -17.81 -9.56 5.18
N ASN A 11 -17.74 -10.87 4.97
CA ASN A 11 -16.66 -11.74 5.37
C ASN A 11 -15.32 -11.07 5.04
N GLN A 12 -14.37 -11.04 5.99
CA GLN A 12 -13.03 -10.50 5.78
C GLN A 12 -12.37 -11.22 4.60
N GLY A 13 -12.37 -10.56 3.45
CA GLY A 13 -12.15 -11.17 2.17
C GLY A 13 -10.69 -11.05 1.75
N THR A 14 -10.13 -12.17 1.35
CA THR A 14 -8.96 -12.16 0.47
C THR A 14 -9.40 -11.71 -0.93
N ILE A 15 -8.81 -10.64 -1.45
CA ILE A 15 -9.03 -10.18 -2.84
C ILE A 15 -7.85 -10.66 -3.69
N LYS A 16 -8.12 -11.54 -4.66
CA LYS A 16 -7.16 -12.02 -5.66
C LYS A 16 -7.89 -12.52 -6.90
N ASN A 17 -7.25 -12.45 -8.07
CA ASN A 17 -7.74 -13.10 -9.28
C ASN A 17 -7.39 -14.60 -9.30
N PRO A 18 -8.04 -15.41 -10.15
CA PRO A 18 -7.64 -16.79 -10.38
C PRO A 18 -6.16 -16.87 -10.77
N SER A 19 -5.40 -17.75 -10.08
CA SER A 19 -3.98 -17.90 -10.35
C SER A 19 -3.75 -18.67 -11.64
N VAL A 20 -2.93 -18.14 -12.53
CA VAL A 20 -2.49 -18.82 -13.75
C VAL A 20 -1.06 -19.34 -13.59
N GLY A 21 -0.73 -20.39 -14.34
CA GLY A 21 0.65 -20.80 -14.67
C GLY A 21 1.66 -20.64 -13.55
N ASN A 22 1.60 -21.50 -12.53
CA ASN A 22 2.74 -21.64 -11.63
C ASN A 22 2.73 -23.01 -10.94
N LYS A 23 3.24 -24.03 -11.64
CA LYS A 23 3.29 -25.41 -11.15
C LYS A 23 4.70 -25.93 -10.88
N VAL A 24 5.76 -25.19 -11.24
CA VAL A 24 7.13 -25.67 -11.14
C VAL A 24 7.82 -25.04 -9.94
N LYS A 25 7.99 -25.83 -8.88
CA LYS A 25 8.87 -25.52 -7.74
C LYS A 25 10.21 -26.24 -7.95
N GLY A 26 10.97 -25.80 -8.94
CA GLY A 26 12.35 -26.24 -9.16
C GLY A 26 13.34 -25.30 -8.47
N PRO A 27 14.65 -25.63 -8.47
CA PRO A 27 15.68 -24.72 -7.99
C PRO A 27 15.90 -23.50 -8.92
N GLN A 28 15.27 -23.50 -10.10
CA GLN A 28 15.30 -22.35 -11.02
C GLN A 28 14.25 -21.32 -10.64
N LEU A 29 14.58 -20.04 -10.80
CA LEU A 29 13.62 -18.93 -10.67
C LEU A 29 12.52 -19.09 -11.72
N ASN A 30 11.26 -19.15 -11.28
CA ASN A 30 10.11 -19.08 -12.18
C ASN A 30 9.64 -17.62 -12.36
N ASP A 31 8.74 -17.39 -13.32
CA ASP A 31 8.19 -16.07 -13.63
C ASP A 31 7.63 -15.34 -12.40
N ARG A 32 7.04 -16.07 -11.45
CA ARG A 32 6.50 -15.47 -10.23
C ARG A 32 7.61 -15.03 -9.29
N ASP A 33 8.68 -15.79 -9.19
CA ASP A 33 9.84 -15.42 -8.36
C ASP A 33 10.52 -14.18 -8.94
N ILE A 34 10.75 -14.16 -10.26
CA ILE A 34 11.33 -13.03 -10.98
C ILE A 34 10.48 -11.77 -10.79
N ILE A 35 9.17 -11.84 -11.02
CA ILE A 35 8.32 -10.65 -10.92
C ILE A 35 8.12 -10.16 -9.48
N ASN A 36 8.21 -11.05 -8.48
CA ASN A 36 8.25 -10.66 -7.07
C ASN A 36 9.51 -9.87 -6.76
N ASP A 37 10.67 -10.34 -7.23
CA ASP A 37 11.95 -9.64 -7.07
C ASP A 37 11.89 -8.25 -7.73
N VAL A 38 11.41 -8.19 -8.99
CA VAL A 38 11.19 -6.91 -9.69
C VAL A 38 10.28 -5.98 -8.88
N LEU A 39 9.14 -6.46 -8.36
CA LEU A 39 8.26 -5.62 -7.55
C LEU A 39 8.94 -5.11 -6.27
N ALA A 40 9.74 -5.95 -5.61
CA ALA A 40 10.50 -5.56 -4.43
C ALA A 40 11.55 -4.49 -4.76
N THR A 41 12.29 -4.66 -5.86
CA THR A 41 13.25 -3.65 -6.35
C THR A 41 12.56 -2.33 -6.65
N GLN A 42 11.42 -2.35 -7.36
CA GLN A 42 10.71 -1.11 -7.70
C GLN A 42 10.24 -0.36 -6.45
N LYS A 43 9.73 -1.06 -5.42
CA LYS A 43 9.36 -0.43 -4.14
C LYS A 43 10.57 0.21 -3.47
N TYR A 44 11.68 -0.52 -3.38
CA TYR A 44 12.93 -0.03 -2.81
C TYR A 44 13.43 1.24 -3.53
N LEU A 45 13.39 1.25 -4.86
CA LEU A 45 13.76 2.42 -5.66
C LEU A 45 12.82 3.60 -5.40
N THR A 46 11.50 3.38 -5.37
CA THR A 46 10.54 4.45 -5.09
C THR A 46 10.75 5.07 -3.72
N ASP A 47 11.04 4.27 -2.69
CA ASP A 47 11.29 4.79 -1.34
C ASP A 47 12.55 5.68 -1.30
N ASN A 48 13.63 5.23 -1.93
CA ASN A 48 14.89 5.98 -2.00
C ASN A 48 14.77 7.26 -2.83
N PHE A 49 14.11 7.20 -3.99
CA PHE A 49 13.90 8.39 -4.81
C PHE A 49 12.97 9.40 -4.13
N ASN A 50 12.02 8.95 -3.31
CA ASN A 50 11.22 9.85 -2.47
C ASN A 50 12.08 10.58 -1.43
N VAL A 51 13.02 9.88 -0.77
CA VAL A 51 13.98 10.54 0.14
C VAL A 51 14.83 11.54 -0.63
N PHE A 52 15.42 11.12 -1.75
CA PHE A 52 16.29 11.98 -2.53
C PHE A 52 15.57 13.22 -3.08
N ALA A 53 14.35 13.06 -3.60
CA ALA A 53 13.55 14.19 -4.09
C ALA A 53 13.29 15.22 -2.99
N ARG A 54 12.99 14.79 -1.76
CA ARG A 54 12.75 15.72 -0.65
C ARG A 54 14.00 16.49 -0.20
N GLU A 55 15.19 15.91 -0.40
CA GLU A 55 16.46 16.47 0.09
C GLU A 55 17.29 17.14 -1.02
N ALA A 56 16.87 17.05 -2.28
CA ALA A 56 17.55 17.67 -3.40
C ALA A 56 17.43 19.20 -3.37
N SER A 57 18.52 19.88 -3.00
CA SER A 57 18.57 21.35 -2.86
C SER A 57 18.75 22.11 -4.17
N HIS A 58 19.05 21.43 -5.28
CA HIS A 58 19.24 22.03 -6.60
C HIS A 58 18.03 21.76 -7.50
N ASP A 59 17.36 22.81 -7.98
CA ASP A 59 16.08 22.72 -8.72
C ASP A 59 16.13 21.80 -9.94
N HIS A 60 17.21 21.85 -10.72
CA HIS A 60 17.31 20.99 -11.91
C HIS A 60 17.43 19.51 -11.52
N LEU A 61 18.23 19.22 -10.50
CA LEU A 61 18.40 17.87 -9.98
C LEU A 61 17.10 17.35 -9.36
N HIS A 62 16.41 18.18 -8.59
CA HIS A 62 15.08 17.88 -8.08
C HIS A 62 14.11 17.52 -9.21
N GLY A 63 14.07 18.33 -10.28
CA GLY A 63 13.22 18.07 -11.45
C GLY A 63 13.51 16.74 -12.13
N LEU A 64 14.78 16.40 -12.35
CA LEU A 64 15.19 15.11 -12.91
C LEU A 64 14.79 13.95 -12.00
N THR A 65 15.04 14.07 -10.69
CA THR A 65 14.66 13.04 -9.70
C THR A 65 13.16 12.82 -9.67
N MET A 66 12.35 13.88 -9.73
CA MET A 66 10.89 13.77 -9.80
C MET A 66 10.42 13.04 -11.06
N GLY A 67 11.09 13.27 -12.20
CA GLY A 67 10.82 12.54 -13.44
C GLY A 67 11.08 11.04 -13.28
N VAL A 68 12.28 10.67 -12.83
CA VAL A 68 12.66 9.26 -12.59
C VAL A 68 11.76 8.60 -11.55
N LEU A 69 11.44 9.32 -10.46
CA LEU A 69 10.54 8.83 -9.43
C LEU A 69 9.15 8.50 -9.99
N ASN A 70 8.60 9.37 -10.85
CA ASN A 70 7.31 9.13 -11.48
C ASN A 70 7.31 7.90 -12.40
N GLU A 71 8.35 7.76 -13.23
CA GLU A 71 8.53 6.57 -14.08
C GLU A 71 8.67 5.29 -13.24
N THR A 72 9.41 5.35 -12.14
CA THR A 72 9.59 4.21 -11.22
C THR A 72 8.27 3.82 -10.54
N HIS A 73 7.46 4.80 -10.13
CA HIS A 73 6.11 4.55 -9.61
C HIS A 73 5.20 3.86 -10.65
N GLN A 74 5.26 4.30 -11.91
CA GLN A 74 4.50 3.69 -12.99
C GLN A 74 4.94 2.25 -13.24
N ALA A 75 6.25 1.99 -13.28
CA ALA A 75 6.79 0.64 -13.41
C ALA A 75 6.34 -0.28 -12.25
N ALA A 76 6.41 0.19 -11.00
CA ALA A 76 5.90 -0.53 -9.84
C ALA A 76 4.40 -0.87 -9.98
N ARG A 77 3.61 0.09 -10.47
CA ARG A 77 2.17 -0.06 -10.68
C ARG A 77 1.86 -1.10 -11.75
N ASP A 78 2.60 -1.11 -12.85
CA ASP A 78 2.41 -2.06 -13.95
C ASP A 78 2.77 -3.48 -13.53
N VAL A 79 3.88 -3.65 -12.81
CA VAL A 79 4.28 -4.94 -12.23
C VAL A 79 3.22 -5.45 -11.26
N TYR A 80 2.75 -4.60 -10.34
CA TYR A 80 1.65 -4.94 -9.43
C TYR A 80 0.40 -5.39 -10.20
N ASN A 81 -0.03 -4.63 -11.20
CA ASN A 81 -1.24 -4.93 -11.98
C ASN A 81 -1.10 -6.26 -12.73
N LEU A 82 0.09 -6.53 -13.28
CA LEU A 82 0.38 -7.79 -13.96
C LEU A 82 0.30 -8.98 -12.98
N MET A 83 0.93 -8.85 -11.81
CA MET A 83 0.88 -9.88 -10.77
C MET A 83 -0.55 -10.10 -10.27
N PHE A 84 -1.33 -9.03 -10.09
CA PHE A 84 -2.73 -9.11 -9.68
C PHE A 84 -3.57 -9.77 -10.77
N LYS A 85 -3.41 -9.40 -12.05
CA LYS A 85 -4.07 -10.03 -13.20
C LYS A 85 -3.78 -11.53 -13.28
N LYS A 86 -2.55 -11.95 -12.99
CA LYS A 86 -2.13 -13.36 -12.96
C LYS A 86 -2.56 -14.12 -11.70
N GLY A 87 -3.20 -13.46 -10.73
CA GLY A 87 -3.61 -14.04 -9.45
C GLY A 87 -2.44 -14.37 -8.51
N TRP A 88 -1.26 -13.78 -8.77
CA TRP A 88 -0.05 -14.01 -7.99
C TRP A 88 0.11 -13.04 -6.81
N TYR A 89 -0.64 -11.93 -6.83
CA TYR A 89 -0.72 -10.96 -5.73
C TYR A 89 -2.05 -11.09 -5.00
N LYS A 90 -2.00 -11.01 -3.67
CA LYS A 90 -3.16 -11.15 -2.78
C LYS A 90 -3.28 -9.90 -1.92
N LEU A 91 -4.47 -9.31 -1.88
CA LEU A 91 -4.82 -8.28 -0.90
C LEU A 91 -5.67 -8.91 0.20
N THR A 92 -5.45 -8.46 1.43
CA THR A 92 -6.28 -8.82 2.58
C THR A 92 -7.05 -7.58 2.98
N SER A 93 -8.38 -7.66 3.08
CA SER A 93 -9.17 -6.57 3.65
C SER A 93 -8.78 -6.37 5.12
N ALA A 94 -8.67 -5.13 5.57
CA ALA A 94 -8.61 -4.84 7.00
C ALA A 94 -9.89 -5.34 7.66
N SER A 95 -9.77 -5.95 8.85
CA SER A 95 -10.95 -6.34 9.61
C SER A 95 -11.66 -5.13 10.17
N ARG A 96 -12.99 -5.19 10.32
CA ARG A 96 -13.75 -4.14 11.02
C ARG A 96 -13.22 -3.91 12.44
N GLN A 97 -12.85 -4.99 13.13
CA GLN A 97 -12.23 -4.92 14.44
C GLN A 97 -10.91 -4.14 14.43
N THR A 98 -10.04 -4.38 13.45
CA THR A 98 -8.78 -3.64 13.29
C THR A 98 -9.05 -2.16 13.02
N LEU A 99 -10.04 -1.85 12.18
CA LEU A 99 -10.45 -0.47 11.93
C LEU A 99 -10.97 0.22 13.20
N ASP A 100 -11.85 -0.44 13.95
CA ASP A 100 -12.42 0.09 15.20
C ASP A 100 -11.31 0.31 16.25
N GLN A 101 -10.36 -0.61 16.37
CA GLN A 101 -9.19 -0.48 17.26
C GLN A 101 -8.29 0.68 16.85
N THR A 102 -7.95 0.80 15.57
CA THR A 102 -7.13 1.92 15.06
C THR A 102 -7.84 3.25 15.28
N GLN A 103 -9.15 3.32 15.03
CA GLN A 103 -9.94 4.53 15.28
C GLN A 103 -9.87 4.94 16.75
N GLN A 104 -10.09 4.00 17.69
CA GLN A 104 -9.99 4.28 19.12
C GLN A 104 -8.59 4.75 19.52
N GLN A 105 -7.53 4.14 18.97
CA GLN A 105 -6.15 4.55 19.23
C GLN A 105 -5.91 6.01 18.80
N PHE A 106 -6.35 6.39 17.59
CA PHE A 106 -6.19 7.77 17.13
C PHE A 106 -7.08 8.76 17.90
N THR A 107 -8.31 8.40 18.27
CA THR A 107 -9.15 9.22 19.17
C THR A 107 -8.47 9.46 20.52
N ASN A 108 -7.78 8.45 21.07
CA ASN A 108 -7.01 8.59 22.31
C ASN A 108 -5.78 9.49 22.12
N TYR A 109 -5.18 9.58 20.94
CA TYR A 109 -4.13 10.57 20.69
C TYR A 109 -4.67 11.99 20.65
N GLN A 110 -5.94 12.20 20.28
CA GLN A 110 -6.53 13.54 20.27
C GLN A 110 -6.61 14.15 21.67
N THR A 111 -6.67 13.35 22.73
CA THR A 111 -6.69 13.85 24.11
C THR A 111 -5.34 14.40 24.57
N GLN A 112 -4.27 14.16 23.80
CA GLN A 112 -2.93 14.70 24.07
C GLN A 112 -2.73 16.07 23.40
N PHE A 113 -3.67 16.53 22.57
CA PHE A 113 -3.60 17.89 22.04
C PHE A 113 -3.79 18.90 23.17
N PRO A 114 -2.99 19.98 23.19
CA PRO A 114 -3.22 21.08 24.13
C PRO A 114 -4.65 21.59 23.95
N SER A 115 -5.40 21.71 25.05
CA SER A 115 -6.65 22.44 25.02
C SER A 115 -6.32 23.93 24.98
N ASP A 116 -6.89 24.68 24.03
CA ASP A 116 -6.81 26.16 23.98
C ASP A 116 -7.56 26.79 25.18
N HIS A 117 -7.05 26.57 26.39
CA HIS A 117 -7.52 27.17 27.63
C HIS A 117 -6.33 27.67 28.45
N GLN A 118 -5.60 28.62 27.88
CA GLN A 118 -5.08 29.72 28.68
C GLN A 118 -5.85 30.96 28.26
N GLU A 119 -6.89 31.29 29.04
CA GLU A 119 -7.37 32.66 29.14
C GLU A 119 -6.14 33.54 29.42
N LEU A 120 -5.78 34.36 28.43
CA LEU A 120 -4.88 35.49 28.64
C LEU A 120 -5.64 36.48 29.53
N GLN A 121 -5.45 36.38 30.84
CA GLN A 121 -5.76 37.43 31.80
C GLN A 121 -4.73 38.56 31.72
#